data_AF-A0A435E635-F1
#
_entry.id   AF-A0A435E635-F1
#
_cell.length_a   1.000
_cell.length_b   1.000
_cell.length_c   1.000
_cell.angle_alpha   90.00
_cell.angle_beta   90.00
_cell.angle_gamma   90.00
#
_symmetry.space_group_name_H-M   'P 1'
#
loop_
_entity.id
_entity.type
_entity.pdbx_description
1 polymer ?
#
loop_
_entity_poly.entity_id
_entity_poly.type
_entity_poly.pdbx_seq_one_letter_code
_entity_poly.pdbx_strand_id
1 'polypeptide(L)'
;RQQREAGQRFRDDFERAARHGLQPQSWSERVDASRVGGGVPDRVLSAGRAHAHAAAALAHWEVAEVVRKTCLEGLSVKAIAERSGEGRDVVVKLLKVGLDLLAVHYGMMGRKAG
;
A
#
# COMPACT_ATOMS: atom_id res chain seq x y z
N ARG A 1 -17.14 -4.34 4.99
CA ARG A 1 -16.95 -3.79 3.62
C ARG A 1 -15.74 -2.85 3.58
N GLN A 2 -15.68 -1.86 4.47
CA GLN A 2 -14.60 -0.86 4.55
C GLN A 2 -13.19 -1.46 4.66
N GLN A 3 -12.97 -2.47 5.51
CA GLN A 3 -11.66 -3.14 5.64
C GLN A 3 -11.13 -3.74 4.32
N ARG A 4 -12.01 -4.34 3.50
CA ARG A 4 -11.60 -4.90 2.20
C ARG A 4 -11.23 -3.79 1.21
N GLU A 5 -12.01 -2.70 1.22
CA GLU A 5 -11.74 -1.53 0.39
C GLU A 5 -10.42 -0.84 0.79
N ALA A 6 -10.15 -0.70 2.08
CA ALA A 6 -8.90 -0.15 2.59
C ALA A 6 -7.69 -0.99 2.16
N GLY A 7 -7.78 -2.33 2.27
CA GLY A 7 -6.75 -3.24 1.77
C GLY A 7 -6.54 -3.15 0.25
N GLN A 8 -7.62 -2.96 -0.52
CA GLN A 8 -7.53 -2.78 -1.97
C GLN A 8 -6.84 -1.47 -2.33
N ARG A 9 -7.21 -0.34 -1.71
CA ARG A 9 -6.57 0.96 -1.97
C ARG A 9 -5.09 0.96 -1.62
N PHE A 10 -4.72 0.31 -0.51
CA PHE A 10 -3.33 0.14 -0.12
C PHE A 10 -2.51 -0.64 -1.16
N ARG A 11 -3.10 -1.70 -1.74
CA ARG A 11 -2.52 -2.45 -2.85
C ARG A 11 -2.42 -1.61 -4.12
N ASP A 12 -3.48 -0.87 -4.46
CA ASP A 12 -3.52 -0.04 -5.67
C ASP A 12 -2.46 1.07 -5.64
N ASP A 13 -2.27 1.74 -4.50
CA ASP A 13 -1.23 2.76 -4.31
C ASP A 13 0.17 2.15 -4.51
N PHE A 14 0.40 0.95 -3.97
CA PHE A 14 1.64 0.19 -4.17
C PHE A 14 1.86 -0.19 -5.63
N GLU A 15 0.86 -0.80 -6.28
CA GLU A 15 0.97 -1.25 -7.68
C GLU A 15 1.15 -0.07 -8.64
N ARG A 16 0.50 1.06 -8.40
CA ARG A 16 0.66 2.29 -9.21
C ARG A 16 2.07 2.86 -9.07
N ALA A 17 2.63 2.84 -7.87
CA ALA A 17 4.02 3.23 -7.64
C ALA A 17 5.01 2.25 -8.30
N ALA A 18 4.78 0.94 -8.17
CA ALA A 18 5.67 -0.10 -8.66
C ALA A 18 5.66 -0.26 -10.20
N ARG A 19 4.49 -0.22 -10.86
CA ARG A 19 4.37 -0.43 -12.31
C ARG A 19 5.05 0.66 -13.15
N HIS A 20 5.13 1.90 -12.65
CA HIS A 20 5.81 2.98 -13.37
C HIS A 20 7.32 3.05 -13.13
N GLY A 21 7.83 2.47 -12.04
CA GLY A 21 9.27 2.22 -11.89
C GLY A 21 9.80 1.15 -12.86
N LEU A 22 8.91 0.36 -13.45
CA LEU A 22 9.21 -0.71 -14.41
C LEU A 22 8.97 -0.32 -15.88
N GLN A 23 8.39 0.85 -16.15
CA GLN A 23 8.32 1.35 -17.53
C GLN A 23 9.73 1.82 -17.91
N PRO A 24 10.39 1.19 -18.91
CA PRO A 24 11.64 1.72 -19.41
C PRO A 24 11.35 3.16 -19.85
N GLN A 25 12.10 4.12 -19.29
CA GLN A 25 12.15 5.47 -19.85
C GLN A 25 12.38 5.29 -21.34
N SER A 26 11.43 5.73 -22.17
CA SER A 26 11.60 5.68 -23.62
C SER A 26 12.89 6.42 -23.93
N TRP A 27 13.92 5.68 -24.34
CA TRP A 27 15.23 6.19 -24.73
C TRP A 27 15.11 6.90 -26.09
N SER A 28 14.26 7.91 -26.15
CA SER A 28 14.02 8.75 -27.30
C SER A 28 14.00 10.24 -26.92
N GLU A 29 14.51 10.57 -25.73
CA GLU A 29 14.79 11.96 -25.38
C GLU A 29 16.21 12.28 -25.84
N ARG A 30 16.31 13.05 -26.94
CA ARG A 30 17.59 13.59 -27.39
C ARG A 30 18.08 14.60 -26.35
N VAL A 31 19.37 14.53 -26.02
CA VAL A 31 20.05 15.36 -25.01
C VAL A 31 20.21 16.83 -25.42
N ASP A 32 19.80 17.20 -26.64
CA ASP A 32 19.97 18.55 -27.17
C ASP A 32 18.63 19.19 -27.55
N ALA A 33 17.88 19.69 -26.56
CA ALA A 33 17.02 20.87 -26.70
C ALA A 33 16.24 21.11 -25.40
N SER A 34 16.28 22.36 -24.93
CA SER A 34 15.58 22.85 -23.74
C SER A 34 14.08 22.53 -23.72
N ARG A 35 13.62 21.59 -22.89
CA ARG A 35 12.35 21.70 -22.12
C ARG A 35 12.15 20.57 -21.11
N VAL A 36 11.85 20.99 -19.88
CA VAL A 36 11.12 20.35 -18.78
C VAL A 36 10.40 19.04 -19.18
N GLY A 37 10.86 17.86 -18.74
CA GLY A 37 10.13 16.62 -19.02
C GLY A 37 10.65 15.30 -18.47
N GLY A 38 11.96 15.13 -18.23
CA GLY A 38 12.58 13.84 -17.85
C GLY A 38 12.41 13.39 -16.38
N GLY A 39 11.29 13.71 -15.71
CA GLY A 39 11.03 13.36 -14.32
C GLY A 39 10.06 12.18 -14.16
N VAL A 40 10.17 11.43 -13.05
CA VAL A 40 9.13 10.46 -12.66
C VAL A 40 7.76 11.18 -12.64
N PRO A 41 6.72 10.67 -13.32
CA PRO A 41 5.45 11.38 -13.43
C PRO A 41 4.89 11.71 -12.03
N ASP A 42 4.36 12.92 -11.82
CA ASP A 42 3.87 13.36 -10.49
C ASP A 42 2.82 12.40 -9.91
N ARG A 43 1.97 11.81 -10.76
CA ARG A 43 1.01 10.76 -10.36
C ARG A 43 1.63 9.52 -9.71
N VAL A 44 2.88 9.20 -10.06
CA VAL A 44 3.63 8.05 -9.53
C VAL A 44 4.25 8.44 -8.20
N LEU A 45 4.84 9.64 -8.13
CA LEU A 45 5.35 10.19 -6.88
C LEU A 45 4.23 10.37 -5.86
N SER A 46 3.04 10.81 -6.29
CA SER A 46 1.87 10.92 -5.43
C SER A 46 1.36 9.57 -4.95
N ALA A 47 1.33 8.54 -5.81
CA ALA A 47 0.96 7.18 -5.40
C ALA A 47 1.99 6.57 -4.43
N GLY A 48 3.28 6.78 -4.67
CA GLY A 48 4.35 6.36 -3.76
C GLY A 48 4.26 7.07 -2.41
N ARG A 49 4.00 8.39 -2.40
CA ARG A 49 3.76 9.16 -1.17
C ARG A 49 2.52 8.69 -0.43
N ALA A 50 1.43 8.40 -1.15
CA ALA A 50 0.20 7.86 -0.56
C ALA A 50 0.44 6.50 0.08
N HIS A 51 1.13 5.58 -0.62
CA HIS A 51 1.50 4.28 -0.07
C HIS A 51 2.41 4.41 1.16
N ALA A 52 3.43 5.27 1.10
CA ALA A 52 4.34 5.50 2.23
C ALA A 52 3.60 6.07 3.45
N HIS A 53 2.67 7.00 3.25
CA HIS A 53 1.88 7.58 4.34
C HIS A 53 0.87 6.55 4.91
N ALA A 54 0.30 5.70 4.07
CA ALA A 54 -0.57 4.60 4.52
C ALA A 54 0.21 3.55 5.31
N ALA A 55 1.43 3.21 4.87
CA ALA A 55 2.33 2.31 5.61
C ALA A 55 2.75 2.91 6.96
N ALA A 56 3.06 4.21 6.99
CA ALA A 56 3.38 4.92 8.24
C ALA A 56 2.20 4.93 9.23
N ALA A 57 0.96 5.01 8.73
CA ALA A 57 -0.25 4.96 9.56
C ALA A 57 -0.47 3.61 10.28
N LEU A 58 0.20 2.54 9.84
CA LEU A 58 0.13 1.24 10.52
C LEU A 58 0.90 1.24 11.86
N ALA A 59 1.87 2.17 12.03
CA ALA A 59 2.67 2.47 13.22
C ALA A 59 3.47 1.29 13.84
N HIS A 60 2.82 0.16 14.12
CA HIS A 60 3.42 -1.04 14.69
C HIS A 60 3.95 -1.99 13.61
N TRP A 61 5.19 -2.44 13.78
CA TRP A 61 5.90 -3.24 12.78
C TRP A 61 5.20 -4.58 12.47
N GLU A 62 4.67 -5.29 13.47
CA GLU A 62 3.95 -6.57 13.26
C GLU A 62 2.64 -6.37 12.48
N VAL A 63 1.92 -5.29 12.77
CA VAL A 63 0.68 -4.95 12.06
C VAL A 63 1.01 -4.60 10.61
N ALA A 64 2.04 -3.77 10.40
CA ALA A 64 2.53 -3.42 9.08
C ALA A 64 2.96 -4.65 8.28
N GLU A 65 3.66 -5.59 8.91
CA GLU A 65 4.12 -6.82 8.27
C GLU A 65 2.97 -7.73 7.86
N VAL A 66 1.99 -7.97 8.73
CA VAL A 66 0.81 -8.79 8.42
C VAL A 66 -0.02 -8.16 7.28
N VAL A 67 -0.22 -6.84 7.32
CA VAL A 67 -0.92 -6.12 6.25
C VAL A 67 -0.16 -6.20 4.93
N ARG A 68 1.17 -6.03 4.94
CA ARG A 68 2.03 -6.13 3.75
C ARG A 68 1.99 -7.53 3.13
N LYS A 69 2.18 -8.58 3.94
CA LYS A 69 2.12 -9.99 3.51
C LYS A 69 0.74 -10.35 2.93
N THR A 70 -0.34 -9.87 3.53
CA THR A 70 -1.70 -10.18 3.07
C THR A 70 -2.08 -9.35 1.84
N CYS A 71 -1.88 -8.04 1.89
CA CYS A 71 -2.40 -7.10 0.90
C CYS A 71 -1.47 -6.92 -0.30
N LEU A 72 -0.16 -7.09 -0.16
CA LEU A 72 0.80 -6.89 -1.26
C LEU A 72 1.36 -8.21 -1.79
N GLU A 73 1.70 -9.15 -0.90
CA GLU A 73 2.24 -10.45 -1.32
C GLU A 73 1.16 -11.52 -1.58
N GLY A 74 -0.10 -11.25 -1.22
CA GLY A 74 -1.20 -12.19 -1.44
C GLY A 74 -1.15 -13.45 -0.56
N LEU A 75 -0.38 -13.43 0.53
CA LEU A 75 -0.32 -14.55 1.47
C LEU A 75 -1.63 -14.67 2.26
N SER A 76 -2.05 -15.91 2.50
CA SER A 76 -3.17 -16.19 3.38
C SER A 76 -2.76 -16.07 4.85
N VAL A 77 -3.73 -15.78 5.73
CA VAL A 77 -3.53 -15.80 7.19
C VAL A 77 -2.90 -17.11 7.67
N LYS A 78 -3.30 -18.25 7.08
CA LYS A 78 -2.73 -19.56 7.40
C LYS A 78 -1.23 -19.61 7.09
N ALA A 79 -0.85 -19.21 5.87
CA ALA A 79 0.55 -19.20 5.45
C ALA A 79 1.41 -18.25 6.28
N ILE A 80 0.85 -17.14 6.75
CA ILE A 80 1.55 -16.20 7.64
C ILE A 80 1.78 -16.83 9.01
N ALA A 81 0.74 -17.40 9.64
CA ALA A 81 0.83 -18.07 10.93
C ALA A 81 1.83 -19.24 10.91
N GLU A 82 1.80 -20.07 9.87
CA GLU A 82 2.75 -21.20 9.71
C GLU A 82 4.21 -20.74 9.59
N ARG A 83 4.46 -19.59 8.96
CA ARG A 83 5.82 -19.05 8.77
C ARG A 83 6.34 -18.30 9.98
N SER A 84 5.48 -17.62 10.73
CA SER A 84 5.89 -16.86 11.91
C SER A 84 5.86 -17.68 13.19
N GLY A 85 5.19 -18.84 13.20
CA GLY A 85 4.92 -19.62 14.42
C GLY A 85 3.82 -19.02 15.29
N GLU A 86 3.14 -17.97 14.81
CA GLU A 86 2.09 -17.27 15.54
C GLU A 86 0.75 -18.00 15.49
N GLY A 87 -0.06 -17.82 16.54
CA GLY A 87 -1.44 -18.28 16.54
C GLY A 87 -2.25 -17.64 15.39
N ARG A 88 -3.05 -18.44 14.69
CA ARG A 88 -3.91 -17.93 13.61
C ARG A 88 -4.81 -16.78 14.07
N ASP A 89 -5.29 -16.82 15.32
CA ASP A 89 -6.13 -15.75 15.89
C ASP A 89 -5.35 -14.44 16.10
N VAL A 90 -4.07 -14.52 16.47
CA VAL A 90 -3.17 -13.37 16.58
C VAL A 90 -3.01 -12.71 15.22
N VAL A 91 -2.69 -13.48 14.18
CA VAL A 91 -2.57 -12.97 12.81
C VAL A 91 -3.87 -12.32 12.32
N VAL A 92 -5.03 -12.92 12.64
CA VAL A 92 -6.34 -12.33 12.31
C VAL A 92 -6.56 -11.00 13.04
N LYS A 93 -6.22 -10.92 14.32
CA LYS A 93 -6.34 -9.69 15.13
C LYS A 93 -5.44 -8.58 14.58
N LEU A 94 -4.17 -8.88 14.31
CA LEU A 94 -3.21 -7.94 13.71
C LEU A 94 -3.70 -7.44 12.35
N LEU A 95 -4.17 -8.35 11.49
CA LEU A 95 -4.74 -7.97 10.19
C LEU A 95 -5.95 -7.05 10.35
N LYS A 96 -6.85 -7.36 11.28
CA LYS A 96 -8.05 -6.55 11.55
C LYS A 96 -7.66 -5.13 11.99
N VAL A 97 -6.76 -5.02 12.98
CA VAL A 97 -6.25 -3.72 13.47
C VAL A 97 -5.63 -2.93 12.32
N GLY A 98 -4.79 -3.56 11.50
CA GLY A 98 -4.15 -2.89 10.37
C GLY A 98 -5.13 -2.38 9.32
N LEU A 99 -6.15 -3.18 8.97
CA LEU A 99 -7.19 -2.75 8.02
C LEU A 99 -8.09 -1.64 8.60
N ASP A 100 -8.31 -1.63 9.91
CA ASP A 100 -9.03 -0.54 10.59
C ASP A 100 -8.22 0.76 10.59
N LEU A 101 -6.91 0.69 10.87
CA LEU A 101 -6.00 1.84 10.76
C LEU A 101 -5.95 2.40 9.33
N LEU A 102 -5.87 1.54 8.32
CA LEU A 102 -5.93 1.97 6.92
C LEU A 102 -7.28 2.61 6.58
N ALA A 103 -8.39 2.04 7.05
CA ALA A 103 -9.71 2.62 6.82
C ALA A 103 -9.85 4.01 7.46
N VAL A 104 -9.27 4.25 8.65
CA VAL A 104 -9.18 5.59 9.24
C VAL A 104 -8.29 6.50 8.38
N HIS A 105 -7.11 6.03 7.98
CA HIS A 105 -6.17 6.80 7.16
C HIS A 105 -6.80 7.26 5.83
N TYR A 106 -7.54 6.38 5.17
CA TYR A 106 -8.25 6.68 3.93
C TYR A 106 -9.58 7.44 4.12
N GLY A 107 -9.92 7.84 5.35
CA GLY A 107 -11.14 8.58 5.65
C GLY A 107 -12.43 7.79 5.46
N MET A 108 -12.36 6.45 5.48
CA MET A 108 -13.52 5.56 5.32
C MET A 108 -14.32 5.45 6.63
N MET A 109 -13.64 5.56 7.77
CA MET A 109 -14.26 5.64 9.10
C MET A 109 -14.23 7.10 9.57
N GLY A 110 -15.39 7.77 9.56
CA GLY A 110 -15.48 9.17 10.01
C GLY A 110 -16.63 10.01 9.43
N ARG A 111 -17.27 9.61 8.32
CA ARG A 111 -18.55 10.23 7.94
C ARG A 111 -19.66 9.65 8.81
N LYS A 112 -19.96 10.35 9.90
CA LYS A 112 -21.31 10.33 10.47
C LYS A 112 -22.25 10.69 9.32
N ALA A 113 -23.19 9.81 9.00
CA ALA A 113 -24.33 10.19 8.17
C ALA A 113 -25.03 11.34 8.92
N GLY A 114 -24.85 12.55 8.41
CA GLY A 114 -25.57 13.74 8.82
C GLY A 114 -26.51 14.12 7.70
#